data_AF-A0A848S2I3-F1
#
_entry.id   AF-A0A848S2I3-F1
#
_cell.length_a   1.000
_cell.length_b   1.000
_cell.length_c   1.000
_cell.angle_alpha   90.00
_cell.angle_beta   90.00
_cell.angle_gamma   90.00
#
_symmetry.space_group_name_H-M   'P 1'
#
loop_
_entity.id
_entity.type
_entity.pdbx_description
1 polymer ?
#
loop_
_entity_poly.entity_id
_entity_poly.type
_entity_poly.pdbx_seq_one_letter_code
_entity_poly.pdbx_strand_id
1 'polypeptide(L)'
;YDKFKGFKRFQIVILVPKGTENAIEEIKTEISSYEDLRFWHFLFGEPIDIQNIYNSLKSKCNLNKDLSSNLVFVIDKDLNQRGRLDDRTDNELEKSKPLYGLNAYDCIEVAEIKNKMGDDLRILFTEYRQKRKGEFNSDTRRANDLNNQDEKN
;
A
#
# COMPACT_ATOMS: atom_id res chain seq x y z
N TYR A 1 7.21 -6.11 -7.00
CA TYR A 1 6.41 -7.35 -6.98
C TYR A 1 7.27 -8.57 -6.66
N ASP A 2 8.30 -8.88 -7.47
CA ASP A 2 9.13 -10.10 -7.30
C ASP A 2 9.73 -10.30 -5.91
N LYS A 3 10.22 -9.21 -5.31
CA LYS A 3 10.82 -9.22 -3.97
C LYS A 3 9.86 -9.76 -2.88
N PHE A 4 8.56 -9.80 -3.16
CA PHE A 4 7.52 -10.20 -2.23
C PHE A 4 6.91 -11.59 -2.54
N LYS A 5 7.27 -12.23 -3.65
CA LYS A 5 6.77 -13.57 -4.03
C LYS A 5 7.11 -14.66 -3.00
N GLY A 6 8.12 -14.45 -2.15
CA GLY A 6 8.46 -15.33 -1.03
C GLY A 6 7.44 -15.32 0.13
N PHE A 7 6.52 -14.35 0.17
CA PHE A 7 5.48 -14.25 1.18
C PHE A 7 4.19 -14.92 0.71
N LYS A 8 4.02 -16.20 1.06
CA LYS A 8 2.88 -17.04 0.63
C LYS A 8 1.47 -16.49 0.92
N ARG A 9 1.34 -15.50 1.81
CA ARG A 9 0.06 -14.87 2.19
C ARG A 9 -0.08 -13.43 1.68
N PHE A 10 0.86 -12.97 0.86
CA PHE A 10 0.73 -11.67 0.20
C PHE A 10 -0.32 -11.75 -0.89
N GLN A 11 -1.15 -10.73 -1.00
CA GLN A 11 -2.24 -10.66 -1.95
C GLN A 11 -2.27 -9.25 -2.54
N ILE A 12 -2.50 -9.17 -3.85
CA ILE A 12 -2.84 -7.96 -4.57
C ILE A 12 -4.31 -8.10 -4.94
N VAL A 13 -5.14 -7.21 -4.42
CA VAL A 13 -6.57 -7.20 -4.70
C VAL A 13 -6.87 -6.02 -5.60
N ILE A 14 -7.47 -6.29 -6.76
CA ILE A 14 -7.90 -5.29 -7.72
C ILE A 14 -9.42 -5.37 -7.80
N LEU A 15 -10.07 -4.30 -7.41
CA LEU A 15 -11.52 -4.17 -7.48
C LEU A 15 -11.89 -3.45 -8.77
N VAL A 16 -12.73 -4.07 -9.58
CA VAL A 16 -13.15 -3.56 -10.89
C VAL A 16 -14.67 -3.61 -11.03
N PRO A 17 -15.28 -2.76 -11.87
CA PRO A 17 -16.71 -2.80 -12.12
C PRO A 17 -17.13 -4.15 -12.72
N LYS A 18 -18.27 -4.67 -12.25
CA LYS A 18 -18.91 -5.84 -12.86
C LYS A 18 -19.28 -5.56 -14.33
N GLY A 19 -19.15 -6.57 -15.19
CA GLY A 19 -19.27 -6.41 -16.65
C GLY A 19 -17.94 -6.18 -17.36
N THR A 20 -16.83 -6.05 -16.63
CA THR A 20 -15.47 -5.92 -17.19
C THR A 20 -14.69 -7.24 -17.22
N GLU A 21 -15.34 -8.37 -16.95
CA GLU A 21 -14.72 -9.69 -16.81
C GLU A 21 -13.89 -10.06 -18.05
N ASN A 22 -14.46 -9.88 -19.25
CA ASN A 22 -13.77 -10.19 -20.50
C ASN A 22 -12.50 -9.35 -20.69
N ALA A 23 -12.54 -8.06 -20.40
CA ALA A 23 -11.38 -7.18 -20.50
C ALA A 23 -10.27 -7.59 -19.50
N ILE A 24 -10.68 -8.02 -18.30
CA ILE A 24 -9.74 -8.53 -17.30
C ILE A 24 -9.14 -9.88 -17.72
N GLU A 25 -9.89 -10.75 -18.39
CA GLU A 25 -9.33 -12.00 -18.94
C GLU A 25 -8.28 -11.75 -20.01
N GLU A 26 -8.50 -10.78 -20.90
CA GLU A 26 -7.50 -10.36 -21.89
C GLU A 26 -6.22 -9.85 -21.20
N ILE A 27 -6.36 -8.93 -20.24
CA ILE A 27 -5.24 -8.38 -19.48
C ILE A 27 -4.49 -9.48 -18.71
N LYS A 28 -5.21 -10.40 -18.07
CA LYS A 28 -4.59 -11.55 -17.39
C LYS A 28 -3.78 -12.40 -18.34
N THR A 29 -4.33 -12.68 -19.53
CA THR A 29 -3.65 -13.48 -20.55
C THR A 29 -2.36 -12.80 -20.99
N GLU A 30 -2.40 -11.50 -21.26
CA GLU A 30 -1.24 -10.71 -21.63
C GLU A 30 -0.15 -10.73 -20.54
N ILE A 31 -0.53 -10.43 -19.29
CA ILE A 31 0.43 -10.35 -18.18
C ILE A 31 0.98 -11.74 -17.81
N SER A 32 0.16 -12.79 -17.89
CA SER A 32 0.57 -14.16 -17.52
C SER A 32 1.73 -14.70 -18.34
N SER A 33 1.97 -14.14 -19.54
CA SER A 33 3.10 -14.51 -20.38
C SER A 33 4.45 -14.01 -19.84
N TYR A 34 4.45 -12.98 -18.99
CA TYR A 34 5.65 -12.37 -18.42
C TYR A 34 5.75 -12.56 -16.91
N GLU A 35 4.61 -12.63 -16.22
CA GLU A 35 4.54 -12.57 -14.77
C GLU A 35 3.60 -13.61 -14.19
N ASP A 36 4.00 -14.14 -13.04
CA ASP A 36 3.19 -15.08 -12.29
C ASP A 36 2.12 -14.34 -11.49
N LEU A 37 0.85 -14.49 -11.91
CA LEU A 37 -0.31 -13.82 -11.33
C LEU A 37 -0.91 -14.51 -10.10
N ARG A 38 -0.26 -15.52 -9.50
CA ARG A 38 -0.81 -16.28 -8.36
C ARG A 38 -1.26 -15.42 -7.16
N PHE A 39 -0.67 -14.24 -6.98
CA PHE A 39 -1.01 -13.33 -5.87
C PHE A 39 -2.07 -12.29 -6.23
N TRP A 40 -2.49 -12.23 -7.51
CA TRP A 40 -3.45 -11.25 -8.01
C TRP A 40 -4.87 -11.79 -7.92
N HIS A 41 -5.72 -11.04 -7.25
CA HIS A 41 -7.12 -11.34 -7.08
C HIS A 41 -7.94 -10.20 -7.67
N PHE A 42 -8.72 -10.51 -8.69
CA PHE A 42 -9.62 -9.56 -9.33
C PHE A 42 -11.03 -9.80 -8.78
N LEU A 43 -11.62 -8.76 -8.20
CA LEU A 43 -12.97 -8.77 -7.65
C LEU A 43 -13.85 -7.86 -8.51
N PHE A 44 -15.04 -8.34 -8.84
CA PHE A 44 -16.01 -7.61 -9.65
C PHE A 44 -17.12 -7.10 -8.73
N GLY A 45 -17.23 -5.78 -8.60
CA GLY A 45 -18.18 -5.11 -7.72
C GLY A 45 -19.19 -4.27 -8.50
N GLU A 46 -20.37 -4.07 -7.92
CA GLU A 46 -21.28 -3.05 -8.43
C GLU A 46 -20.69 -1.65 -8.15
N PRO A 47 -20.95 -0.63 -9.00
CA PRO A 47 -20.40 0.73 -8.84
C PRO A 47 -20.52 1.30 -7.42
N ILE A 48 -21.66 1.05 -6.78
CA ILE A 48 -21.94 1.53 -5.42
C ILE A 48 -21.02 0.87 -4.38
N ASP A 49 -20.73 -0.42 -4.52
CA ASP A 49 -19.88 -1.17 -3.60
C ASP A 49 -18.42 -0.73 -3.73
N ILE A 50 -17.97 -0.46 -4.96
CA ILE A 50 -16.63 0.07 -5.24
C ILE A 50 -16.45 1.44 -4.57
N GLN A 51 -17.44 2.31 -4.72
CA GLN A 51 -17.42 3.62 -4.08
C GLN A 51 -17.41 3.51 -2.55
N ASN A 52 -18.22 2.61 -1.98
CA ASN A 52 -18.28 2.39 -0.54
C ASN A 52 -16.95 1.88 0.02
N ILE A 53 -16.32 0.91 -0.66
CA ILE A 53 -15.01 0.38 -0.28
C ILE A 53 -13.96 1.49 -0.35
N TYR A 54 -13.92 2.25 -1.45
CA TYR A 54 -12.95 3.33 -1.59
C TYR A 54 -13.12 4.42 -0.53
N ASN A 55 -14.36 4.78 -0.21
CA ASN A 55 -14.67 5.77 0.83
C ASN A 55 -14.32 5.29 2.25
N SER A 56 -14.25 3.97 2.48
CA SER A 56 -13.78 3.41 3.75
C SER A 56 -12.26 3.55 3.94
N LEU A 57 -11.52 3.78 2.86
CA LEU A 57 -10.08 3.96 2.88
C LEU A 57 -9.73 5.43 3.15
N LYS A 58 -8.63 5.66 3.86
CA LYS A 58 -8.02 6.98 4.04
C LYS A 58 -7.36 7.40 2.73
N SER A 59 -8.12 8.07 1.86
CA SER A 59 -7.65 8.64 0.60
C SER A 59 -7.72 10.17 0.63
N LYS A 60 -6.83 10.84 -0.13
CA LYS A 60 -6.84 12.31 -0.28
C LYS A 60 -7.69 12.77 -1.47
N CYS A 61 -8.03 11.86 -2.38
CA CYS A 61 -8.69 12.13 -3.65
C CYS A 61 -9.90 11.22 -3.80
N ASN A 62 -10.95 11.68 -4.49
CA ASN A 62 -12.10 10.85 -4.85
C ASN A 62 -11.77 9.93 -6.05
N LEU A 63 -12.57 8.88 -6.24
CA LEU A 63 -12.55 8.11 -7.48
C LEU A 63 -12.90 9.00 -8.69
N ASN A 64 -12.36 8.65 -9.84
CA ASN A 64 -12.75 9.22 -11.12
C ASN A 64 -14.18 8.79 -11.49
N LYS A 65 -14.77 9.46 -12.50
CA LYS A 65 -16.14 9.16 -12.97
C LYS A 65 -16.32 7.72 -13.48
N ASP A 66 -15.23 7.10 -13.92
CA ASP A 66 -15.15 5.71 -14.38
C ASP A 66 -14.78 4.73 -13.24
N LEU A 67 -14.81 5.19 -11.98
CA LEU A 67 -14.45 4.42 -10.78
C LEU A 67 -12.96 4.04 -10.71
N SER A 68 -12.10 4.68 -11.50
CA SER A 68 -10.65 4.46 -11.45
C SER A 68 -9.95 5.35 -10.41
N SER A 69 -8.78 4.90 -9.97
CA SER A 69 -7.82 5.68 -9.20
C SER A 69 -6.41 5.13 -9.40
N ASN A 70 -5.41 6.00 -9.38
CA ASN A 70 -4.00 5.59 -9.46
C ASN A 70 -3.43 5.21 -8.09
N LEU A 71 -4.23 5.35 -7.03
CA LEU A 71 -3.79 5.12 -5.66
C LEU A 71 -3.83 3.64 -5.29
N VAL A 72 -2.74 3.16 -4.69
CA VAL A 72 -2.63 1.84 -4.06
C VAL A 72 -2.59 2.00 -2.55
N PHE A 73 -3.23 1.04 -1.87
CA PHE A 73 -3.36 1.02 -0.43
C PHE A 73 -2.74 -0.26 0.11
N VAL A 74 -2.08 -0.16 1.26
CA VAL A 74 -1.53 -1.33 1.96
C VAL A 74 -2.41 -1.63 3.16
N ILE A 75 -3.03 -2.81 3.17
CA ILE A 75 -3.87 -3.28 4.28
C ILE A 75 -3.14 -4.41 5.01
N ASP A 76 -3.05 -4.30 6.34
CA ASP A 76 -2.44 -5.34 7.17
C ASP A 76 -3.43 -6.45 7.54
N LYS A 77 -2.94 -7.50 8.22
CA LYS A 77 -3.75 -8.66 8.62
C LYS A 77 -4.80 -8.34 9.66
N ASP A 78 -4.63 -7.23 10.37
CA ASP A 78 -5.54 -6.74 11.39
C ASP A 78 -6.55 -5.74 10.78
N LEU A 79 -6.65 -5.71 9.43
CA LEU A 79 -7.50 -4.84 8.61
C LEU A 79 -7.18 -3.35 8.75
N ASN A 80 -6.00 -2.99 9.23
CA ASN A 80 -5.58 -1.60 9.33
C ASN A 80 -4.91 -1.15 8.03
N GLN A 81 -5.30 0.03 7.57
CA GLN A 81 -4.59 0.72 6.50
C GLN A 81 -3.22 1.20 7.01
N ARG A 82 -2.19 0.80 6.29
CA ARG A 82 -0.80 1.16 6.53
C ARG A 82 -0.40 2.32 5.64
N GLY A 83 0.62 3.02 6.12
CA GLY A 83 1.17 4.20 5.50
C GLY A 83 2.27 4.77 6.38
N ARG A 84 2.82 5.89 5.94
CA ARG A 84 3.82 6.66 6.66
C ARG A 84 3.14 7.69 7.55
N LEU A 85 3.58 7.77 8.79
CA LEU A 85 3.14 8.82 9.72
C LEU A 85 3.82 10.15 9.42
N ASP A 86 5.08 10.08 8.98
CA ASP A 86 5.86 11.22 8.50
C ASP A 86 6.48 10.85 7.14
N ASP A 87 6.09 11.57 6.10
CA ASP A 87 6.64 11.41 4.75
C ASP A 87 7.45 12.64 4.30
N ARG A 88 7.83 13.51 5.25
CA ARG A 88 8.71 14.64 4.97
C ARG A 88 10.06 14.17 4.47
N THR A 89 10.61 14.91 3.50
CA THR A 89 12.01 14.75 3.08
C THR A 89 12.96 15.48 4.04
N ASP A 90 14.25 15.14 4.02
CA ASP A 90 15.28 15.81 4.84
C ASP A 90 15.25 17.34 4.66
N ASN A 91 15.13 17.80 3.42
CA ASN A 91 14.98 19.22 3.08
C ASN A 91 13.73 19.88 3.69
N GLU A 92 12.67 19.12 3.92
CA GLU A 92 11.43 19.62 4.53
C GLU A 92 11.50 19.63 6.06
N LEU A 93 12.26 18.70 6.65
CA LEU A 93 12.60 18.71 8.07
C LEU A 93 13.46 19.94 8.40
N GLU A 94 14.48 20.23 7.60
CA GLU A 94 15.32 21.44 7.75
C GLU A 94 14.49 22.72 7.68
N LYS A 95 13.46 22.74 6.82
CA LYS A 95 12.54 23.87 6.67
C LYS A 95 11.41 23.89 7.68
N SER A 96 11.44 23.00 8.69
CA SER A 96 10.40 22.87 9.71
C SER A 96 8.98 22.78 9.14
N LYS A 97 8.81 22.09 8.01
CA LYS A 97 7.49 21.89 7.41
C LYS A 97 6.58 21.08 8.35
N PRO A 98 5.26 21.35 8.33
CA PRO A 98 4.31 20.59 9.13
C PRO A 98 4.36 19.10 8.77
N LEU A 99 4.26 18.26 9.79
CA LEU A 99 4.24 16.80 9.62
C LEU A 99 3.04 16.39 8.76
N TYR A 100 3.30 15.53 7.78
CA TYR A 100 2.27 14.97 6.92
C TYR A 100 2.53 13.49 6.70
N GLY A 101 1.44 12.72 6.66
CA GLY A 101 1.49 11.29 6.37
C GLY A 101 1.19 10.96 4.91
N LEU A 102 1.52 9.72 4.56
CA LEU A 102 1.24 9.09 3.28
C LEU A 102 0.50 7.77 3.52
N ASN A 103 -0.80 7.75 3.25
CA ASN A 103 -1.65 6.57 3.48
C ASN A 103 -2.01 5.80 2.20
N ALA A 104 -1.65 6.35 1.04
CA ALA A 104 -1.92 5.81 -0.28
C ALA A 104 -0.78 6.18 -1.21
N TYR A 105 -0.45 5.31 -2.16
CA TYR A 105 0.72 5.45 -3.03
C TYR A 105 0.29 5.61 -4.49
N ASP A 106 0.80 6.61 -5.20
CA ASP A 106 0.49 6.81 -6.62
C ASP A 106 1.28 5.84 -7.52
N CYS A 107 0.57 5.05 -8.33
CA CYS A 107 1.16 4.12 -9.28
C CYS A 107 1.88 4.78 -10.46
N ILE A 108 1.54 6.04 -10.77
CA ILE A 108 2.22 6.80 -11.83
C ILE A 108 3.63 7.17 -11.36
N GLU A 109 3.78 7.48 -10.08
CA GLU A 109 5.05 7.86 -9.47
C GLU A 109 5.92 6.65 -9.15
N VAL A 110 6.72 6.20 -10.14
CA VAL A 110 7.61 5.02 -10.00
C VAL A 110 8.52 5.11 -8.77
N ALA A 111 9.00 6.31 -8.44
CA ALA A 111 9.82 6.54 -7.26
C ALA A 111 9.06 6.28 -5.94
N GLU A 112 7.77 6.63 -5.90
CA GLU A 112 6.91 6.40 -4.73
C GLU A 112 6.65 4.91 -4.52
N ILE A 113 6.28 4.19 -5.58
CA ILE A 113 6.09 2.73 -5.52
C ILE A 113 7.40 2.02 -5.10
N LYS A 114 8.52 2.40 -5.71
CA LYS A 114 9.80 1.72 -5.50
C LYS A 114 10.41 2.01 -4.13
N ASN A 115 10.45 3.28 -3.74
CA ASN A 115 11.22 3.73 -2.57
C ASN A 115 10.35 3.93 -1.32
N LYS A 116 9.05 4.25 -1.46
CA LYS A 116 8.16 4.42 -0.31
C LYS A 116 7.39 3.13 -0.04
N MET A 117 6.49 2.74 -0.95
CA MET A 117 5.65 1.55 -0.77
C MET A 117 6.48 0.27 -0.60
N GLY A 118 7.54 0.12 -1.40
CA GLY A 118 8.44 -1.03 -1.30
C GLY A 118 9.11 -1.18 0.07
N ASP A 119 9.50 -0.07 0.68
CA ASP A 119 10.09 -0.04 2.02
C ASP A 119 9.04 -0.30 3.10
N ASP A 120 7.86 0.30 2.98
CA ASP A 120 6.78 0.13 3.96
C ASP A 120 6.28 -1.33 3.98
N LEU A 121 6.20 -2.00 2.83
CA LEU A 121 5.94 -3.44 2.74
C LEU A 121 7.05 -4.28 3.37
N ARG A 122 8.33 -3.93 3.16
CA ARG A 122 9.47 -4.61 3.78
C ARG A 122 9.42 -4.51 5.31
N ILE A 123 9.09 -3.33 5.84
CA ILE A 123 8.92 -3.10 7.27
C ILE A 123 7.77 -3.95 7.80
N LEU A 124 6.59 -3.89 7.18
CA LEU A 124 5.41 -4.67 7.57
C LEU A 124 5.71 -6.18 7.61
N PHE A 125 6.45 -6.68 6.62
CA PHE A 125 6.85 -8.09 6.63
C PHE A 125 7.86 -8.45 7.71
N THR A 126 8.73 -7.52 8.08
CA THR A 126 9.67 -7.68 9.18
C THR A 126 8.93 -7.71 10.52
N GLU A 127 7.93 -6.84 10.71
CA GLU A 127 7.01 -6.87 11.86
C GLU A 127 6.34 -8.24 11.99
N TYR A 128 5.80 -8.79 10.89
CA TYR A 128 5.19 -10.12 10.90
C TYR A 128 6.15 -11.28 11.19
N ARG A 129 7.45 -11.12 10.89
CA ARG A 129 8.47 -12.11 11.24
C ARG A 129 8.81 -12.03 12.72
N GLN A 130 8.95 -10.83 13.27
CA GLN A 130 9.20 -10.61 14.70
C GLN A 130 8.03 -11.03 15.57
N LYS A 131 6.78 -10.69 15.20
CA LYS A 131 5.56 -11.19 15.86
C LYS A 131 5.56 -12.71 16.00
N ARG A 132 5.97 -13.42 14.93
CA ARG A 132 6.05 -14.89 14.93
C ARG A 132 7.20 -15.45 15.77
N LYS A 133 8.28 -14.70 15.96
CA LYS A 133 9.41 -15.10 16.81
C LYS A 133 9.20 -14.76 18.29
N GLY A 134 8.15 -14.00 18.63
CA GLY A 134 7.86 -13.58 20.01
C GLY A 134 8.60 -12.31 20.46
N GLU A 135 9.31 -11.62 19.57
CA GLU A 135 10.12 -10.42 19.87
C GLU A 135 9.41 -9.11 19.49
N PHE A 136 8.07 -9.03 19.60
CA PHE A 136 7.32 -7.94 18.97
C PHE A 136 6.69 -6.95 19.95
N ASN A 137 7.02 -5.67 19.77
CA ASN A 137 6.31 -4.53 20.33
C ASN A 137 6.10 -3.47 19.21
N SER A 138 4.86 -3.34 18.70
CA SER A 138 4.51 -2.46 17.56
C SER A 138 4.71 -0.98 17.87
N ASP A 139 4.52 -0.62 19.14
CA ASP A 139 4.34 0.77 19.54
C ASP A 139 5.69 1.45 19.76
N THR A 140 6.66 0.69 20.27
CA THR A 140 8.04 1.17 20.47
C THR A 140 8.74 1.63 19.20
N ARG A 141 8.44 1.07 18.02
CA ARG A 141 9.12 1.49 16.77
C ARG A 141 8.44 2.63 16.04
N ARG A 142 7.11 2.69 16.02
CA ARG A 142 6.37 3.85 15.49
C ARG A 142 6.68 5.12 16.27
N ALA A 143 6.88 4.98 17.58
CA ALA A 143 7.38 6.07 18.44
C ALA A 143 8.86 6.39 18.16
N ASN A 144 9.71 5.41 17.83
CA ASN A 144 11.12 5.68 17.51
C ASN A 144 11.33 6.45 16.21
N ASP A 145 10.45 6.31 15.21
CA ASP A 145 10.46 7.19 14.03
C ASP A 145 10.12 8.65 14.38
N LEU A 146 9.42 8.88 15.51
CA LEU A 146 9.20 10.21 16.09
C LEU A 146 10.37 10.64 17.01
N ASN A 147 11.01 9.72 17.74
CA ASN A 147 12.03 10.00 18.75
C ASN A 147 13.48 10.08 18.21
N ASN A 148 13.77 9.60 17.01
CA ASN A 148 15.11 9.76 16.39
C ASN A 148 15.47 11.23 16.06
N GLN A 149 14.63 12.19 16.47
CA GLN A 149 14.91 13.63 16.41
C GLN A 149 15.81 14.13 17.55
N ASP A 150 15.99 13.36 18.64
CA ASP A 150 16.70 13.86 19.84
C ASP A 150 18.19 13.48 19.92
N GLU A 151 18.71 12.59 19.08
CA GLU A 151 20.11 12.13 19.15
C GLU A 151 21.09 12.82 18.17
N LYS A 152 20.68 13.92 17.52
CA LYS A 152 21.59 14.76 16.73
C LYS A 152 21.64 16.20 17.25
N ASN A 153 22.15 16.37 18.47
CA ASN A 153 22.70 17.63 18.96
C ASN A 153 24.21 17.49 19.17
#